data_AF-A0A961BPD1-F1
#
_entry.id   AF-A0A961BPD1-F1
#
_cell.length_a   1.000
_cell.length_b   1.000
_cell.length_c   1.000
_cell.angle_alpha   90.00
_cell.angle_beta   90.00
_cell.angle_gamma   90.00
#
_symmetry.space_group_name_H-M   'P 1'
#
loop_
_entity.id
_entity.type
_entity.pdbx_description
1 polymer ?
#
loop_
_entity_poly.entity_id
_entity_poly.type
_entity_poly.pdbx_seq_one_letter_code
_entity_poly.pdbx_strand_id
1 'polypeptide(L)'
;LFDFSPVVGALAAAGVMLFGINLVHRQTQFSEDTSIGLLFVGMLSLGVILVSRTASYAGNLASILFGDALGVTSGDVVMLLVLVVVVIAASVVLYRPFLVLSFNEQKAQLLGLRPRIAHAALLVLITIAIIGSFRTVGTLLVFGMLVGPPAAASLMVRRVPAIMSVAALVGVASVAIGLIVSYHADTSASATVAVTPVVVFFVGLAFRSIRRRITASRNGVIGHPA
;
A
#
# COMPACT_ATOMS: atom_id res chain seq x y z
N LEU A 1 19.56 -22.67 -14.47
CA LEU A 1 19.11 -23.88 -15.19
C LEU A 1 17.65 -23.82 -15.67
N PHE A 2 16.94 -22.68 -15.51
CA PHE A 2 15.68 -22.41 -16.19
C PHE A 2 15.66 -20.92 -16.58
N ASP A 3 15.79 -20.61 -17.87
CA ASP A 3 15.69 -19.25 -18.42
C ASP A 3 14.23 -18.78 -18.53
N PHE A 4 13.41 -19.09 -17.51
CA PHE A 4 12.08 -18.51 -17.42
C PHE A 4 12.22 -17.05 -17.01
N SER A 5 11.63 -16.14 -17.80
CA SER A 5 11.65 -14.73 -17.42
C SER A 5 11.03 -14.59 -16.01
N PRO A 6 11.61 -13.76 -15.13
CA PRO A 6 11.08 -13.52 -13.78
C PRO A 6 9.59 -13.14 -13.79
N VAL A 7 9.13 -12.57 -14.90
CA VAL A 7 7.74 -12.21 -15.17
C VAL A 7 6.81 -13.44 -15.17
N VAL A 8 7.24 -14.58 -15.72
CA VAL A 8 6.43 -15.81 -15.73
C VAL A 8 6.26 -16.36 -14.32
N GLY A 9 7.33 -16.35 -13.53
CA GLY A 9 7.28 -16.73 -12.11
C GLY A 9 6.38 -15.80 -11.30
N ALA A 10 6.47 -14.48 -11.54
CA ALA A 10 5.61 -13.49 -10.91
C ALA A 10 4.13 -13.67 -11.29
N LEU A 11 3.83 -13.94 -12.57
CA LEU A 11 2.47 -14.20 -13.04
C LEU A 11 1.88 -15.49 -12.44
N ALA A 12 2.67 -16.56 -12.37
CA ALA A 12 2.24 -17.81 -11.75
C ALA A 12 1.95 -17.61 -10.25
N ALA A 13 2.85 -16.92 -9.53
CA ALA A 13 2.65 -16.58 -8.13
C ALA A 13 1.40 -15.70 -7.94
N ALA A 14 1.19 -14.68 -8.78
CA ALA A 14 0.00 -13.84 -8.74
C ALA A 14 -1.29 -14.66 -8.95
N GLY A 15 -1.28 -15.62 -9.88
CA GLY A 15 -2.41 -16.53 -10.11
C GLY A 15 -2.72 -17.42 -8.90
N VAL A 16 -1.69 -18.00 -8.28
CA VAL A 16 -1.81 -18.79 -7.04
C VAL A 16 -2.36 -17.93 -5.90
N MET A 17 -1.88 -16.70 -5.77
CA MET A 17 -2.35 -15.75 -4.77
C MET A 17 -3.83 -15.41 -4.96
N LEU A 18 -4.24 -15.08 -6.19
CA LEU A 18 -5.64 -14.76 -6.52
C LEU A 18 -6.57 -15.93 -6.20
N PHE A 19 -6.17 -17.14 -6.57
CA PHE A 19 -6.92 -18.35 -6.28
C PHE A 19 -7.00 -18.61 -4.77
N GLY A 20 -5.89 -18.47 -4.06
CA GLY A 20 -5.82 -18.61 -2.60
C GLY A 20 -6.74 -17.62 -1.89
N ILE A 21 -6.75 -16.35 -2.30
CA ILE A 21 -7.63 -15.32 -1.71
C ILE A 21 -9.09 -15.73 -1.90
N ASN A 22 -9.48 -16.13 -3.11
CA ASN A 22 -10.85 -16.56 -3.40
C ASN A 22 -11.25 -17.82 -2.60
N LEU A 23 -10.32 -18.77 -2.43
CA LEU A 23 -10.55 -19.98 -1.65
C LEU A 23 -10.75 -19.68 -0.15
N VAL A 24 -9.88 -18.85 0.43
CA VAL A 24 -9.97 -18.42 1.83
C VAL A 24 -11.24 -17.60 2.07
N HIS A 25 -11.57 -16.71 1.15
CA HIS A 25 -12.79 -15.89 1.22
C HIS A 25 -14.06 -16.75 1.13
N ARG A 26 -14.04 -17.84 0.36
CA ARG A 26 -15.17 -18.79 0.30
C ARG A 26 -15.33 -19.66 1.55
N GLN A 27 -14.23 -20.00 2.22
CA GLN A 27 -14.23 -20.95 3.33
C GLN A 27 -14.20 -20.32 4.73
N THR A 28 -13.90 -19.01 4.84
CA THR A 28 -13.74 -18.32 6.12
C THR A 28 -14.52 -17.01 6.14
N GLN A 29 -14.85 -16.51 7.34
CA GLN A 29 -15.43 -15.17 7.53
C GLN A 29 -14.36 -14.10 7.80
N PHE A 30 -13.11 -14.34 7.41
CA PHE A 30 -12.08 -13.34 7.59
C PHE A 30 -12.32 -12.13 6.69
N SER A 31 -11.98 -10.94 7.20
CA SER A 31 -11.96 -9.74 6.37
C SER A 31 -11.02 -9.95 5.18
N GLU A 32 -11.38 -9.37 4.04
CA GLU A 32 -10.61 -9.52 2.78
C GLU A 32 -9.14 -9.09 2.97
N ASP A 33 -8.93 -8.01 3.73
CA ASP A 33 -7.61 -7.51 4.12
C ASP A 33 -6.79 -8.53 4.93
N THR A 34 -7.43 -9.28 5.82
CA THR A 34 -6.75 -10.31 6.63
C THR A 34 -6.32 -11.49 5.78
N SER A 35 -7.16 -11.91 4.83
CA SER A 35 -6.87 -13.01 3.92
C SER A 35 -5.72 -12.68 2.99
N ILE A 36 -5.72 -11.46 2.43
CA ILE A 36 -4.63 -10.93 1.61
C ILE A 36 -3.33 -10.88 2.42
N GLY A 37 -3.38 -10.33 3.64
CA GLY A 37 -2.22 -10.23 4.52
C GLY A 37 -1.60 -11.59 4.86
N LEU A 38 -2.40 -12.56 5.27
CA LEU A 38 -1.93 -13.91 5.63
C LEU A 38 -1.32 -14.65 4.44
N LEU A 39 -2.01 -14.63 3.29
CA LEU A 39 -1.50 -15.30 2.08
C LEU A 39 -0.24 -14.61 1.56
N PHE A 40 -0.19 -13.28 1.60
CA PHE A 40 1.00 -12.54 1.22
C PHE A 40 2.21 -12.91 2.09
N VAL A 41 2.04 -12.88 3.42
CA VAL A 41 3.10 -13.26 4.37
C VAL A 41 3.50 -14.72 4.18
N GLY A 42 2.54 -15.63 3.98
CA GLY A 42 2.80 -17.05 3.74
C GLY A 42 3.60 -17.29 2.45
N MET A 43 3.20 -16.66 1.35
CA MET A 43 3.88 -16.77 0.07
C MET A 43 5.27 -16.12 0.09
N LEU A 44 5.41 -14.96 0.73
CA LEU A 44 6.71 -14.30 0.92
C LEU A 44 7.65 -15.19 1.74
N SER A 45 7.16 -15.76 2.84
CA SER A 45 7.94 -16.66 3.71
C SER A 45 8.36 -17.93 2.95
N LEU A 46 7.45 -18.55 2.17
CA LEU A 46 7.78 -19.67 1.29
C LEU A 46 8.84 -19.30 0.25
N GLY A 47 8.71 -18.14 -0.39
CA GLY A 47 9.71 -17.63 -1.33
C GLY A 47 11.09 -17.48 -0.66
N VAL A 48 11.14 -16.87 0.52
CA VAL A 48 12.38 -16.71 1.30
C VAL A 48 12.98 -18.06 1.68
N ILE A 49 12.16 -19.04 2.12
CA ILE A 49 12.62 -20.39 2.48
C ILE A 49 13.20 -21.12 1.26
N LEU A 50 12.55 -21.00 0.10
CA LEU A 50 13.04 -21.63 -1.14
C LEU A 50 14.38 -21.02 -1.59
N VAL A 51 14.52 -19.69 -1.49
CA VAL A 51 15.74 -19.00 -1.90
C VAL A 51 16.87 -19.16 -0.88
N SER A 52 16.57 -19.21 0.42
CA SER A 52 17.60 -19.32 1.48
C SER A 52 18.40 -20.62 1.44
N ARG A 53 17.88 -21.66 0.79
CA ARG A 53 18.60 -22.93 0.55
C ARG A 53 19.66 -22.84 -0.55
N THR A 54 19.74 -21.74 -1.28
CA THR A 54 20.75 -21.52 -2.32
C THR A 54 21.87 -20.64 -1.79
N ALA A 55 23.04 -21.22 -1.53
CA ALA A 55 24.18 -20.58 -0.84
C ALA A 55 24.76 -19.33 -1.54
N SER A 56 24.37 -19.03 -2.78
CA SER A 56 24.95 -17.93 -3.58
C SER A 56 24.07 -16.68 -3.73
N TYR A 57 22.95 -16.52 -3.00
CA TYR A 57 22.02 -15.40 -3.23
C TYR A 57 21.57 -14.57 -2.02
N ALA A 58 22.17 -14.75 -0.83
CA ALA A 58 21.85 -13.95 0.35
C ALA A 58 21.97 -12.42 0.13
N GLY A 59 22.88 -11.97 -0.76
CA GLY A 59 23.01 -10.55 -1.15
C GLY A 59 21.89 -10.04 -2.07
N ASN A 60 21.22 -10.92 -2.83
CA ASN A 60 20.20 -10.53 -3.81
C ASN A 60 18.77 -10.52 -3.21
N LEU A 61 18.56 -11.20 -2.08
CA LEU A 61 17.33 -11.04 -1.28
C LEU A 61 17.26 -9.67 -0.63
N ALA A 62 18.38 -9.17 -0.10
CA ALA A 62 18.44 -7.84 0.48
C ALA A 62 18.16 -6.76 -0.60
N SER A 63 18.73 -6.88 -1.80
CA SER A 63 18.41 -5.96 -2.89
C SER A 63 16.97 -6.08 -3.41
N ILE A 64 16.30 -7.23 -3.28
CA ILE A 64 14.87 -7.36 -3.63
C ILE A 64 13.95 -6.80 -2.54
N LEU A 65 14.27 -7.08 -1.27
CA LEU A 65 13.46 -6.63 -0.12
C LEU A 65 13.65 -5.13 0.15
N PHE A 66 14.89 -4.67 0.11
CA PHE A 66 15.26 -3.28 0.34
C PHE A 66 15.37 -2.48 -0.96
N GLY A 67 15.58 -3.06 -2.15
CA GLY A 67 15.79 -2.26 -3.35
C GLY A 67 17.09 -1.45 -3.31
N ASP A 68 17.37 -0.75 -4.40
CA ASP A 68 18.37 0.31 -4.45
C ASP A 68 17.70 1.59 -4.96
N ALA A 69 17.12 2.35 -4.03
CA ALA A 69 16.44 3.61 -4.36
C ALA A 69 17.41 4.67 -4.94
N LEU A 70 18.72 4.49 -4.76
CA LEU A 70 19.76 5.38 -5.29
C LEU A 70 20.29 4.91 -6.66
N GLY A 71 20.15 3.62 -6.97
CA GLY A 71 20.55 2.99 -8.23
C GLY A 71 19.52 3.05 -9.38
N VAL A 72 18.51 3.91 -9.27
CA VAL A 72 17.41 4.02 -10.24
C VAL A 72 17.91 4.60 -11.57
N THR A 73 17.68 3.89 -12.67
CA THR A 73 18.08 4.36 -14.00
C THR A 73 17.04 5.28 -14.63
N SER A 74 17.45 6.11 -15.60
CA SER A 74 16.51 6.98 -16.33
C SER A 74 15.39 6.19 -17.05
N GLY A 75 15.67 4.96 -17.48
CA GLY A 75 14.68 4.07 -18.09
C GLY A 75 13.59 3.64 -17.10
N ASP A 76 13.98 3.33 -15.86
CA ASP A 76 13.05 2.97 -14.79
C ASP A 76 12.13 4.14 -14.43
N VAL A 77 12.68 5.37 -14.39
CA VAL A 77 11.89 6.59 -14.14
C VAL A 77 10.83 6.79 -15.22
N VAL A 78 11.20 6.64 -16.51
CA VAL A 78 10.24 6.78 -17.61
C VAL A 78 9.16 5.69 -17.54
N MET A 79 9.54 4.45 -17.24
CA MET A 79 8.58 3.35 -17.08
C MET A 79 7.59 3.63 -15.93
N LEU A 80 8.09 4.08 -14.78
CA LEU A 80 7.25 4.46 -13.63
C LEU A 80 6.36 5.68 -13.96
N LEU A 81 6.86 6.65 -14.71
CA LEU A 81 6.08 7.81 -15.13
C LEU A 81 4.89 7.39 -16.01
N VAL A 82 5.13 6.53 -17.02
CA VAL A 82 4.06 5.97 -17.85
C VAL A 82 3.04 5.22 -17.00
N LEU A 83 3.52 4.39 -16.08
CA LEU A 83 2.67 3.62 -15.17
C LEU A 83 1.80 4.53 -14.29
N VAL A 84 2.37 5.59 -13.71
CA VAL A 84 1.65 6.57 -12.90
C VAL A 84 0.57 7.28 -13.74
N VAL A 85 0.89 7.69 -14.97
CA VAL A 85 -0.10 8.32 -15.87
C VAL A 85 -1.26 7.38 -16.16
N VAL A 86 -0.99 6.11 -16.45
CA VAL A 86 -2.05 5.09 -16.69
C VAL A 86 -2.91 4.90 -15.45
N VAL A 87 -2.30 4.76 -14.28
CA VAL A 87 -3.03 4.55 -13.02
C VAL A 87 -3.87 5.76 -12.66
N ILE A 88 -3.35 6.98 -12.81
CA ILE A 88 -4.10 8.22 -12.57
C ILE A 88 -5.25 8.35 -13.57
N ALA A 89 -5.01 8.13 -14.87
CA ALA A 89 -6.05 8.22 -15.89
C ALA A 89 -7.18 7.22 -15.63
N ALA A 90 -6.84 5.95 -15.36
CA ALA A 90 -7.82 4.93 -15.01
C ALA A 90 -8.57 5.29 -13.72
N SER A 91 -7.88 5.83 -12.71
CA SER A 91 -8.50 6.25 -11.45
C SER A 91 -9.47 7.41 -11.61
N VAL A 92 -9.18 8.36 -12.50
CA VAL A 92 -10.07 9.48 -12.83
C VAL A 92 -11.30 8.99 -13.59
N VAL A 93 -11.11 8.10 -14.58
CA VAL A 93 -12.23 7.52 -15.36
C VAL A 93 -13.14 6.66 -14.49
N LEU A 94 -12.56 5.84 -13.60
CA LEU A 94 -13.29 4.93 -12.70
C LEU A 94 -13.64 5.56 -11.35
N TYR A 95 -13.49 6.88 -11.21
CA TYR A 95 -13.69 7.60 -9.95
C TYR A 95 -15.10 7.39 -9.36
N ARG A 96 -16.14 7.47 -10.20
CA ARG A 96 -17.54 7.27 -9.75
C ARG A 96 -17.74 5.87 -9.16
N PRO A 97 -17.40 4.77 -9.86
CA PRO A 97 -17.45 3.43 -9.29
C PRO A 97 -16.66 3.26 -7.98
N PHE A 98 -15.44 3.79 -7.88
CA PHE A 98 -14.62 3.68 -6.66
C PHE A 98 -15.21 4.44 -5.47
N LEU A 99 -15.78 5.62 -5.72
CA LEU A 99 -16.42 6.40 -4.68
C LEU A 99 -17.64 5.67 -4.13
N VAL A 100 -18.48 5.10 -4.98
CA VAL A 100 -19.69 4.39 -4.52
C VAL A 100 -19.32 3.10 -3.78
N LEU A 101 -18.28 2.38 -4.23
CA LEU A 101 -17.71 1.23 -3.50
C LEU A 101 -17.29 1.62 -2.08
N SER A 102 -16.71 2.82 -1.90
CA SER A 102 -16.24 3.31 -0.60
C SER A 102 -17.36 3.65 0.39
N PHE A 103 -18.60 3.88 -0.07
CA PHE A 103 -19.73 4.23 0.80
C PHE A 103 -20.62 3.03 1.12
N ASN A 104 -21.04 2.26 0.11
CA ASN A 104 -21.80 1.02 0.31
C ASN A 104 -21.95 0.25 -1.02
N GLU A 105 -21.51 -1.01 -1.05
CA GLU A 105 -21.67 -1.91 -2.20
C GLU A 105 -23.15 -2.14 -2.57
N GLN A 106 -24.05 -2.21 -1.59
CA GLN A 106 -25.49 -2.39 -1.81
C GLN A 106 -26.12 -1.15 -2.47
N LYS A 107 -25.69 0.07 -2.10
CA LYS A 107 -26.14 1.29 -2.78
C LYS A 107 -25.61 1.37 -4.22
N ALA A 108 -24.44 0.81 -4.49
CA ALA A 108 -23.88 0.75 -5.83
C ALA A 108 -24.75 -0.10 -6.78
N GLN A 109 -25.25 -1.24 -6.30
CA GLN A 109 -26.13 -2.11 -7.09
C GLN A 109 -27.47 -1.42 -7.39
N LEU A 110 -28.03 -0.68 -6.43
CA LEU A 110 -29.26 0.10 -6.61
C LEU A 110 -29.12 1.25 -7.62
N LEU A 111 -27.91 1.78 -7.80
CA LEU A 111 -27.60 2.83 -8.77
C LEU A 111 -27.24 2.30 -10.17
N GLY A 112 -27.42 0.98 -10.42
CA GLY A 112 -27.13 0.35 -11.70
C GLY A 112 -25.63 0.18 -11.99
N LEU A 113 -24.76 0.41 -11.00
CA LEU A 113 -23.31 0.20 -11.13
C LEU A 113 -22.97 -1.26 -10.84
N ARG A 114 -21.92 -1.78 -11.50
CA ARG A 114 -21.40 -3.15 -11.31
C ARG A 114 -20.23 -3.12 -10.32
N PRO A 115 -20.44 -3.31 -9.00
CA PRO A 115 -19.42 -3.04 -7.99
C PRO A 115 -18.27 -4.04 -8.09
N ARG A 116 -18.57 -5.29 -8.47
CA ARG A 116 -17.59 -6.34 -8.74
C ARG A 116 -16.57 -5.97 -9.82
N ILE A 117 -17.00 -5.29 -10.88
CA ILE A 117 -16.08 -4.87 -11.95
C ILE A 117 -15.20 -3.71 -11.47
N ALA A 118 -15.77 -2.79 -10.71
CA ALA A 118 -15.01 -1.70 -10.10
C ALA A 118 -13.97 -2.25 -9.12
N HIS A 119 -14.35 -3.20 -8.27
CA HIS A 119 -13.43 -3.84 -7.34
C HIS A 119 -12.31 -4.59 -8.08
N ALA A 120 -12.64 -5.38 -9.10
CA ALA A 120 -11.64 -6.04 -9.93
C ALA A 120 -10.70 -5.05 -10.61
N ALA A 121 -11.22 -3.94 -11.15
CA ALA A 121 -10.40 -2.90 -11.76
C ALA A 121 -9.47 -2.23 -10.74
N LEU A 122 -9.94 -1.98 -9.52
CA LEU A 122 -9.12 -1.47 -8.43
C LEU A 122 -7.98 -2.43 -8.09
N LEU A 123 -8.28 -3.71 -7.93
CA LEU A 123 -7.27 -4.75 -7.67
C LEU A 123 -6.24 -4.84 -8.80
N VAL A 124 -6.67 -4.75 -10.06
CA VAL A 124 -5.77 -4.74 -11.22
C VAL A 124 -4.85 -3.51 -11.19
N LEU A 125 -5.40 -2.31 -10.94
CA LEU A 125 -4.59 -1.08 -10.85
C LEU A 125 -3.55 -1.16 -9.73
N ILE A 126 -3.96 -1.63 -8.55
CA ILE A 126 -3.07 -1.86 -7.41
C ILE A 126 -1.97 -2.86 -7.79
N THR A 127 -2.35 -3.99 -8.40
CA THR A 127 -1.41 -5.05 -8.79
C THR A 127 -0.37 -4.54 -9.78
N ILE A 128 -0.77 -3.85 -10.84
CA ILE A 128 0.17 -3.32 -11.85
C ILE A 128 1.06 -2.24 -11.22
N ALA A 129 0.51 -1.36 -10.38
CA ALA A 129 1.28 -0.34 -9.67
C ALA A 129 2.36 -0.97 -8.76
N ILE A 130 1.99 -2.01 -8.00
CA ILE A 130 2.90 -2.75 -7.12
C ILE A 130 3.99 -3.45 -7.91
N ILE A 131 3.62 -4.26 -8.91
CA ILE A 131 4.58 -5.04 -9.71
C ILE A 131 5.56 -4.13 -10.45
N GLY A 132 5.06 -3.04 -11.04
CA GLY A 132 5.90 -2.07 -11.74
C GLY A 132 6.88 -1.34 -10.81
N SER A 133 6.51 -1.13 -9.55
CA SER A 133 7.34 -0.43 -8.55
C SER A 133 8.36 -1.33 -7.85
N PHE A 134 8.06 -2.63 -7.69
CA PHE A 134 8.93 -3.57 -6.98
C PHE A 134 10.35 -3.64 -7.53
N ARG A 135 10.50 -3.64 -8.86
CA ARG A 135 11.81 -3.77 -9.50
C ARG A 135 12.73 -2.58 -9.20
N THR A 136 12.16 -1.38 -9.10
CA THR A 136 12.92 -0.14 -8.98
C THR A 136 13.14 0.25 -7.52
N VAL A 137 12.15 0.04 -6.67
CA VAL A 137 12.10 0.66 -5.33
C VAL A 137 12.25 -0.36 -4.19
N GLY A 138 11.98 -1.65 -4.45
CA GLY A 138 11.99 -2.71 -3.43
C GLY A 138 10.63 -2.92 -2.77
N THR A 139 10.40 -4.14 -2.26
CA THR A 139 9.07 -4.56 -1.79
C THR A 139 8.65 -3.87 -0.50
N LEU A 140 9.55 -3.69 0.47
CA LEU A 140 9.26 -3.07 1.77
C LEU A 140 8.70 -1.65 1.62
N LEU A 141 9.36 -0.85 0.78
CA LEU A 141 8.97 0.53 0.53
C LEU A 141 7.62 0.63 -0.16
N VAL A 142 7.34 -0.25 -1.12
CA VAL A 142 6.02 -0.31 -1.78
C VAL A 142 4.90 -0.63 -0.79
N PHE A 143 5.07 -1.60 0.12
CA PHE A 143 4.07 -1.87 1.15
C PHE A 143 3.90 -0.71 2.14
N GLY A 144 5.01 -0.12 2.58
CA GLY A 144 4.98 1.05 3.47
C GLY A 144 4.21 2.23 2.86
N MET A 145 4.41 2.49 1.57
CA MET A 145 3.71 3.55 0.84
C MET A 145 2.28 3.20 0.43
N LEU A 146 1.95 1.91 0.28
CA LEU A 146 0.60 1.47 0.00
C LEU A 146 -0.34 1.68 1.20
N VAL A 147 0.17 1.51 2.42
CA VAL A 147 -0.65 1.55 3.65
C VAL A 147 -0.47 2.86 4.42
N GLY A 148 0.77 3.34 4.58
CA GLY A 148 1.11 4.44 5.49
C GLY A 148 0.45 5.79 5.13
N PRO A 149 0.71 6.36 3.93
CA PRO A 149 0.15 7.65 3.52
C PRO A 149 -1.38 7.67 3.49
N PRO A 150 -2.08 6.65 2.94
CA PRO A 150 -3.55 6.59 3.01
C PRO A 150 -4.09 6.53 4.44
N ALA A 151 -3.45 5.74 5.32
CA ALA A 151 -3.83 5.66 6.73
C ALA A 151 -3.62 7.02 7.43
N ALA A 152 -2.49 7.68 7.20
CA ALA A 152 -2.21 9.01 7.75
C ALA A 152 -3.22 10.07 7.27
N ALA A 153 -3.52 10.07 5.96
CA ALA A 153 -4.49 10.99 5.37
C ALA A 153 -5.91 10.79 5.93
N SER A 154 -6.30 9.54 6.19
CA SER A 154 -7.62 9.21 6.77
C SER A 154 -7.82 9.77 8.20
N LEU A 155 -6.73 10.06 8.92
CA LEU A 155 -6.80 10.72 10.22
C LEU A 155 -7.06 12.23 10.10
N MET A 156 -6.66 12.83 8.97
CA MET A 156 -6.71 14.28 8.73
C MET A 156 -8.00 14.73 8.05
N VAL A 157 -8.47 13.97 7.05
CA VAL A 157 -9.62 14.32 6.21
C VAL A 157 -10.62 13.17 6.10
N ARG A 158 -11.89 13.53 5.82
CA ARG A 158 -13.01 12.57 5.77
C ARG A 158 -13.61 12.35 4.38
N ARG A 159 -13.30 13.20 3.41
CA ARG A 159 -13.83 13.09 2.03
C ARG A 159 -12.87 12.24 1.20
N VAL A 160 -13.35 11.23 0.49
CA VAL A 160 -12.52 10.31 -0.33
C VAL A 160 -11.55 11.07 -1.26
N PRO A 161 -11.96 12.11 -2.01
CA PRO A 161 -11.04 12.85 -2.89
C PRO A 161 -9.96 13.62 -2.12
N ALA A 162 -10.33 14.11 -0.94
CA ALA A 162 -9.38 14.77 -0.05
C ALA A 162 -8.40 13.76 0.55
N ILE A 163 -8.85 12.54 0.89
CA ILE A 163 -7.96 11.46 1.35
C ILE A 163 -6.98 11.08 0.24
N MET A 164 -7.43 10.92 -1.01
CA MET A 164 -6.55 10.58 -2.14
C MET A 164 -5.46 11.64 -2.36
N SER A 165 -5.85 12.92 -2.40
CA SER A 165 -4.90 14.03 -2.61
C SER A 165 -3.96 14.24 -1.42
N VAL A 166 -4.46 14.19 -0.20
CA VAL A 166 -3.63 14.29 1.01
C VAL A 166 -2.71 13.09 1.15
N ALA A 167 -3.16 11.87 0.82
CA ALA A 167 -2.31 10.68 0.83
C ALA A 167 -1.16 10.80 -0.18
N ALA A 168 -1.43 11.31 -1.39
CA ALA A 168 -0.38 11.57 -2.37
C ALA A 168 0.63 12.61 -1.87
N LEU A 169 0.16 13.71 -1.28
CA LEU A 169 1.04 14.74 -0.70
C LEU A 169 1.88 14.20 0.46
N VAL A 170 1.27 13.43 1.37
CA VAL A 170 1.97 12.78 2.49
C VAL A 170 2.99 11.77 1.97
N GLY A 171 2.66 11.02 0.92
CA GLY A 171 3.58 10.08 0.27
C GLY A 171 4.81 10.81 -0.30
N VAL A 172 4.61 11.86 -1.10
CA VAL A 172 5.70 12.67 -1.68
C VAL A 172 6.55 13.30 -0.58
N ALA A 173 5.92 13.89 0.44
CA ALA A 173 6.64 14.47 1.58
C ALA A 173 7.43 13.40 2.36
N SER A 174 6.87 12.20 2.53
CA SER A 174 7.54 11.10 3.22
C SER A 174 8.75 10.58 2.45
N VAL A 175 8.69 10.55 1.12
CA VAL A 175 9.85 10.23 0.27
C VAL A 175 10.95 11.28 0.45
N ALA A 176 10.60 12.57 0.36
CA ALA A 176 11.58 13.64 0.52
C ALA A 176 12.24 13.63 1.91
N ILE A 177 11.44 13.55 2.97
CA ILE A 177 11.93 13.51 4.37
C ILE A 177 12.76 12.25 4.59
N GLY A 178 12.27 11.08 4.16
CA GLY A 178 12.99 9.81 4.33
C GLY A 178 14.34 9.80 3.62
N LEU A 179 14.43 10.36 2.42
CA LEU A 179 15.70 10.49 1.69
C LEU A 179 16.68 11.45 2.39
N ILE A 180 16.20 12.59 2.89
CA ILE A 180 17.06 13.53 3.63
C ILE A 180 17.59 12.88 4.90
N VAL A 181 16.74 12.15 5.64
CA VAL A 181 17.17 11.43 6.86
C VAL A 181 18.15 10.32 6.50
N SER A 182 17.89 9.54 5.46
CA SER A 182 18.80 8.50 4.95
C SER A 182 20.18 9.05 4.66
N TYR A 183 20.25 10.21 4.00
CA TYR A 183 21.50 10.87 3.64
C TYR A 183 22.32 11.30 4.87
N HIS A 184 21.67 11.77 5.94
CA HIS A 184 22.37 12.22 7.15
C HIS A 184 22.69 11.08 8.12
N ALA A 185 21.92 9.99 8.08
CA ALA A 185 22.05 8.87 9.02
C ALA A 185 22.82 7.68 8.44
N ASP A 186 23.33 7.76 7.20
CA ASP A 186 23.97 6.66 6.46
C ASP A 186 23.18 5.33 6.52
N THR A 187 21.86 5.45 6.49
CA THR A 187 20.93 4.30 6.56
C THR A 187 20.34 3.99 5.20
N SER A 188 19.82 2.78 5.02
CA SER A 188 19.12 2.36 3.79
C SER A 188 17.99 3.33 3.42
N ALA A 189 18.08 3.92 2.22
CA ALA A 189 17.13 4.89 1.70
C ALA A 189 15.69 4.34 1.60
N SER A 190 15.54 3.10 1.17
CA SER A 190 14.24 2.45 1.07
C SER A 190 13.61 2.16 2.43
N ALA A 191 14.40 1.67 3.40
CA ALA A 191 13.92 1.36 4.75
C ALA A 191 13.47 2.63 5.50
N THR A 192 14.29 3.69 5.44
CA THR A 192 13.97 4.99 6.07
C THR A 192 12.74 5.63 5.45
N VAL A 193 12.63 5.63 4.13
CA VAL A 193 11.44 6.15 3.44
C VAL A 193 10.20 5.30 3.78
N ALA A 194 10.31 3.98 3.93
CA ALA A 194 9.18 3.11 4.28
C ALA A 194 8.66 3.36 5.71
N VAL A 195 9.56 3.67 6.65
CA VAL A 195 9.22 3.97 8.05
C VAL A 195 8.63 5.37 8.21
N THR A 196 9.03 6.33 7.37
CA THR A 196 8.58 7.72 7.46
C THR A 196 7.05 7.89 7.50
N PRO A 197 6.25 7.34 6.58
CA PRO A 197 4.79 7.49 6.63
C PRO A 197 4.16 6.77 7.82
N VAL A 198 4.79 5.70 8.33
CA VAL A 198 4.35 5.00 9.55
C VAL A 198 4.52 5.93 10.76
N VAL A 199 5.65 6.62 10.87
CA VAL A 199 5.88 7.63 11.92
C VAL A 199 4.87 8.77 11.81
N VAL A 200 4.63 9.29 10.59
CA VAL A 200 3.63 10.35 10.35
C VAL A 200 2.23 9.90 10.82
N PHE A 201 1.84 8.66 10.54
CA PHE A 201 0.58 8.10 11.01
C PHE A 201 0.49 8.05 12.55
N PHE A 202 1.50 7.49 13.23
CA PHE A 202 1.49 7.37 14.70
C PHE A 202 1.52 8.73 15.39
N VAL A 203 2.29 9.69 14.86
CA VAL A 203 2.30 11.08 15.36
C VAL A 203 0.91 11.71 15.19
N GLY A 204 0.28 11.54 14.02
CA GLY A 204 -1.09 12.01 13.77
C GLY A 204 -2.11 11.37 14.72
N LEU A 205 -1.97 10.08 15.01
CA LEU A 205 -2.83 9.34 15.93
C LEU A 205 -2.68 9.83 17.37
N ALA A 206 -1.44 10.02 17.84
CA ALA A 206 -1.15 10.55 19.17
C ALA A 206 -1.71 11.97 19.34
N PHE A 207 -1.53 12.83 18.34
CA PHE A 207 -2.07 14.20 18.38
C PHE A 207 -3.60 14.22 18.44
N ARG A 208 -4.25 13.34 17.67
CA ARG A 208 -5.72 13.19 17.69
C ARG A 208 -6.23 12.63 19.02
N SER A 209 -5.53 11.68 19.63
CA SER A 209 -5.91 11.11 20.92
C SER A 209 -5.78 12.13 22.05
N ILE A 210 -4.72 12.93 22.06
CA ILE A 210 -4.50 14.01 23.03
C ILE A 210 -5.58 15.09 22.89
N ARG A 211 -5.87 15.57 21.67
CA ARG A 211 -6.94 16.56 21.44
C ARG A 211 -8.32 16.07 21.90
N ARG A 212 -8.62 14.78 21.70
CA ARG A 212 -9.87 14.16 22.19
C ARG A 212 -9.93 14.12 23.71
N ARG A 213 -8.83 13.77 24.39
CA ARG A 213 -8.76 13.77 25.87
C ARG A 213 -8.95 15.16 26.47
N ILE A 214 -8.32 16.18 25.88
CA ILE A 214 -8.45 17.58 26.32
C ILE A 214 -9.88 18.09 26.14
N THR A 215 -10.53 17.73 25.03
CA THR A 215 -11.92 18.16 24.76
C THR A 215 -12.94 17.42 25.64
N ALA A 216 -12.72 16.12 25.91
CA ALA A 216 -13.57 15.34 26.80
C ALA A 216 -13.51 15.82 28.26
N SER A 217 -12.33 16.24 28.73
CA SER A 217 -12.17 16.82 30.07
C SER A 217 -12.87 18.17 30.24
N ARG A 218 -13.19 18.87 29.13
CA ARG A 218 -13.87 20.17 29.16
C ARG A 218 -15.40 20.07 29.21
N ASN A 219 -15.97 18.94 28.81
CA ASN A 219 -17.41 18.69 28.85
C ASN A 219 -17.87 17.90 30.10
N GLY A 220 -16.94 17.39 30.93
CA GLY A 220 -17.26 16.68 32.17
C GLY A 220 -17.52 17.58 33.39
N VAL A 221 -17.52 18.90 33.25
CA VAL A 221 -17.68 19.86 34.38
C VAL A 221 -19.08 20.51 34.40
N ILE A 222 -19.93 20.30 33.39
CA ILE A 222 -21.28 20.88 33.34
C ILE A 222 -22.29 19.76 33.16
N GLY A 223 -22.70 19.11 34.25
CA GLY A 223 -23.69 18.05 34.15
C GLY A 223 -24.06 17.28 35.41
N HIS A 224 -24.07 17.90 36.60
CA HIS A 224 -24.95 17.47 37.69
C HIS A 224 -25.42 18.67 38.50
N PRO A 225 -26.68 19.10 38.29
CA PRO A 225 -27.52 19.41 39.42
C PRO A 225 -28.79 18.56 39.44
N ALA A 226 -29.25 18.33 40.68
CA ALA A 226 -30.41 17.58 41.17
C ALA A 226 -30.21 16.06 41.26
#